data_AF-A0A7X5IAC2-F1
#
_entry.id   AF-A0A7X5IAC2-F1
#
_cell.length_a   1.000
_cell.length_b   1.000
_cell.length_c   1.000
_cell.angle_alpha   90.00
_cell.angle_beta   90.00
_cell.angle_gamma   90.00
#
_symmetry.space_group_name_H-M   'P 1'
#
loop_
_entity.id
_entity.type
_entity.pdbx_description
1 polymer ?
#
loop_
_entity_poly.entity_id
_entity_poly.type
_entity_poly.pdbx_seq_one_letter_code
_entity_poly.pdbx_strand_id
1 'polypeptide(L)'
;MADVSEICSAIKRGEDVTEAIAKIEPMLKRFCKRRETVHPFVSGSDLLCEEDALYEISLSVKTFWNTVYDRLQMQDRYEALLRFVNAREQYIGAPQTESIRILRECGWTAADVMAAYIHSRVRTGWMLLSPDVAEEAAKEDWDTALQLLEGKDFDILFPFYHKGHQIIRQFEWINFLYCFVGYEDETFLRKSHKSKRLLKYCNQILEKLSNTPAKVDDFSKISNCPDFSVFQNILLQQKHLMHSAAGQKLRKGNDQNSYYVMSFHLVDEQQGCGAALCFERLDKSPDYGDTSANAKGVYFYRFEHLYLSDYVPKSRRLEAEDMPEEFVRRAYRSFSMLAGLGG
;
A
#
# COMPACT_ATOMS: atom_id res chain seq x y z
N MET A 1 24.77 0.06 24.13
CA MET A 1 24.17 1.35 23.71
C MET A 1 22.82 0.97 23.13
N ALA A 2 21.72 1.56 23.59
CA ALA A 2 20.42 1.26 22.99
C ALA A 2 20.47 1.65 21.51
N ASP A 3 20.23 0.68 20.64
CA ASP A 3 20.13 0.89 19.20
C ASP A 3 18.70 1.35 18.87
N VAL A 4 18.52 2.11 17.78
CA VAL A 4 17.20 2.64 17.37
C VAL A 4 16.18 1.50 17.23
N SER A 5 16.62 0.35 16.70
CA SER A 5 15.80 -0.84 16.52
C SER A 5 15.27 -1.42 17.85
N GLU A 6 16.08 -1.37 18.91
CA GLU A 6 15.70 -1.82 20.25
C GLU A 6 14.62 -0.91 20.84
N ILE A 7 14.77 0.41 20.64
CA ILE A 7 13.79 1.41 21.05
C ILE A 7 12.46 1.24 20.30
N CYS A 8 12.50 1.08 18.97
CA CYS A 8 11.32 0.79 18.16
C CYS A 8 10.58 -0.47 18.63
N SER A 9 11.34 -1.52 18.95
CA SER A 9 10.78 -2.77 19.49
C SER A 9 10.16 -2.60 20.88
N ALA A 10 10.76 -1.77 21.74
CA ALA A 10 10.23 -1.42 23.05
C ALA A 10 8.91 -0.64 22.95
N ILE A 11 8.83 0.33 22.02
CA ILE A 11 7.59 1.08 21.73
C ILE A 11 6.45 0.13 21.32
N LYS A 12 6.73 -0.84 20.44
CA LYS A 12 5.73 -1.86 20.05
C LYS A 12 5.19 -2.67 21.22
N ARG A 13 6.00 -2.88 22.27
CA ARG A 13 5.61 -3.57 23.50
C ARG A 13 4.91 -2.65 24.51
N GLY A 14 4.79 -1.36 24.22
CA GLY A 14 4.19 -0.37 25.12
C GLY A 14 5.12 0.04 26.27
N GLU A 15 6.44 -0.13 26.11
CA GLU A 15 7.42 0.20 27.13
C GLU A 15 7.75 1.72 27.12
N ASP A 16 8.05 2.28 28.29
CA ASP A 16 8.58 3.65 28.40
C ASP A 16 10.03 3.69 27.91
N VAL A 17 10.26 4.46 26.85
CA VAL A 17 11.57 4.62 26.20
C VAL A 17 12.21 5.99 26.43
N THR A 18 11.65 6.82 27.32
CA THR A 18 12.07 8.22 27.52
C THR A 18 13.57 8.34 27.80
N GLU A 19 14.12 7.54 28.71
CA GLU A 19 15.55 7.57 29.05
C GLU A 19 16.44 7.07 27.89
N ALA A 20 15.98 6.05 27.16
CA ALA A 20 16.70 5.50 26.01
C ALA A 20 16.79 6.53 24.87
N ILE A 21 15.69 7.22 24.58
CA ILE A 21 15.64 8.31 23.60
C ILE A 21 16.59 9.45 24.00
N ALA A 22 16.56 9.88 25.26
CA ALA A 22 17.44 10.96 25.74
C ALA A 22 18.93 10.65 25.50
N LYS A 23 19.33 9.37 25.64
CA LYS A 23 20.70 8.90 25.38
C LYS A 23 21.09 8.98 23.89
N ILE A 24 20.15 8.74 22.97
CA ILE A 24 20.42 8.73 21.53
C ILE A 24 20.07 10.06 20.82
N GLU A 25 19.43 11.01 21.50
CA GLU A 25 19.03 12.29 20.91
C GLU A 25 20.17 13.05 20.21
N PRO A 26 21.42 13.09 20.72
CA PRO A 26 22.54 13.71 19.99
C PRO A 26 22.84 13.03 18.65
N MET A 27 22.63 11.73 18.55
CA MET A 27 22.77 10.97 17.30
C MET A 27 21.62 11.29 16.34
N LEU A 28 20.37 11.30 16.82
CA LEU A 28 19.19 11.66 16.03
C LEU A 28 19.31 13.09 15.47
N LYS A 29 19.79 14.03 16.27
CA LYS A 29 20.11 15.39 15.80
C LYS A 29 21.10 15.41 14.65
N ARG A 30 22.14 14.58 14.69
CA ARG A 30 23.11 14.45 13.57
C ARG A 30 22.48 13.80 12.35
N PHE A 31 21.64 12.79 12.55
CA PHE A 31 20.85 12.16 11.48
C PHE A 31 20.01 13.21 10.74
N CYS A 32 19.19 13.98 11.46
CA CYS A 32 18.35 15.04 10.87
C CYS A 32 19.19 16.08 10.12
N LYS A 33 20.26 16.60 10.73
CA LYS A 33 21.15 17.58 10.09
C LYS A 33 21.77 17.07 8.79
N ARG A 34 22.22 15.82 8.74
CA ARG A 34 22.79 15.25 7.49
C ARG A 34 21.77 15.26 6.37
N ARG A 35 20.51 14.96 6.67
CA ARG A 35 19.42 14.92 5.70
C ARG A 35 18.92 16.29 5.26
N GLU A 36 19.20 17.33 6.04
CA GLU A 36 19.02 18.71 5.56
C GLU A 36 20.10 19.12 4.55
N THR A 37 21.30 18.52 4.61
CA THR A 37 22.48 18.95 3.83
C THR A 37 22.77 18.11 2.59
N VAL A 38 22.50 16.81 2.64
CA VAL A 38 22.50 15.92 1.47
C VAL A 38 21.06 15.94 0.98
N HIS A 39 20.82 16.11 -0.33
CA HIS A 39 19.47 16.06 -0.91
C HIS A 39 18.64 15.02 -0.15
N PRO A 40 17.54 15.42 0.54
CA PRO A 40 16.98 14.68 1.68
C PRO A 40 16.54 13.25 1.35
N PHE A 41 16.47 12.96 0.05
CA PHE A 41 16.21 11.68 -0.57
C PHE A 41 17.23 11.54 -1.70
N VAL A 42 18.18 10.60 -1.56
CA VAL A 42 18.90 10.11 -2.74
C VAL A 42 17.84 9.42 -3.57
N SER A 43 17.47 10.03 -4.70
CA SER A 43 16.44 9.51 -5.61
C SER A 43 16.68 8.02 -5.87
N GLY A 44 15.71 7.18 -5.52
CA GLY A 44 15.80 5.72 -5.72
C GLY A 44 16.39 4.92 -4.55
N SER A 45 16.72 5.55 -3.42
CA SER A 45 16.97 4.80 -2.18
C SER A 45 15.63 4.43 -1.55
N ASP A 46 15.08 3.27 -1.92
CA ASP A 46 13.91 2.71 -1.24
C ASP A 46 14.31 2.12 0.14
N LEU A 47 14.99 2.90 0.97
CA LEU A 47 15.44 2.51 2.30
C LEU A 47 14.59 3.24 3.34
N LEU A 48 13.90 2.48 4.19
CA LEU A 48 13.26 3.04 5.38
C LEU A 48 14.32 3.30 6.45
N CYS A 49 14.20 4.43 7.13
CA CYS A 49 15.03 4.77 8.28
C CYS A 49 14.20 4.59 9.54
N GLU A 50 14.70 3.81 10.50
CA GLU A 50 14.03 3.58 11.79
C GLU A 50 13.85 4.89 12.56
N GLU A 51 14.78 5.84 12.40
CA GLU A 51 14.74 7.15 13.05
C GLU A 51 13.50 7.96 12.67
N ASP A 52 12.96 7.79 11.46
CA ASP A 52 11.74 8.49 11.03
C ASP A 52 10.51 8.05 11.85
N ALA A 53 10.52 6.83 12.41
CA ALA A 53 9.43 6.33 13.24
C ALA A 53 9.37 7.03 14.61
N LEU A 54 10.46 7.65 15.07
CA LEU A 54 10.57 8.24 16.41
C LEU A 54 10.01 9.68 16.51
N TYR A 55 9.16 10.09 15.57
CA TYR A 55 8.62 11.46 15.48
C TYR A 55 8.02 11.99 16.78
N GLU A 56 7.28 11.18 17.53
CA GLU A 56 6.55 11.65 18.72
C GLU A 56 7.45 11.79 19.95
N ILE A 57 8.57 11.09 19.97
CA ILE A 57 9.39 10.92 21.17
C ILE A 57 10.76 11.60 21.06
N SER A 58 11.27 11.85 19.85
CA SER A 58 12.50 12.61 19.62
C SER A 58 12.19 14.04 19.17
N LEU A 59 12.68 15.01 19.95
CA LEU A 59 12.52 16.44 19.62
C LEU A 59 13.20 16.79 18.29
N SER A 60 14.38 16.23 18.01
CA SER A 60 15.11 16.47 16.77
C SER A 60 14.36 15.93 15.55
N VAL A 61 13.84 14.71 15.64
CA VAL A 61 13.06 14.09 14.55
C VAL A 61 11.76 14.87 14.33
N LYS A 62 11.05 15.23 15.40
CA LYS A 62 9.86 16.08 15.32
C LYS A 62 10.13 17.41 14.62
N THR A 63 11.18 18.10 15.03
CA THR A 63 11.57 19.40 14.46
C THR A 63 11.92 19.28 12.98
N PHE A 64 12.64 18.22 12.60
CA PHE A 64 12.96 17.95 11.19
C PHE A 64 11.68 17.80 10.35
N TRP A 65 10.78 16.90 10.74
CA TRP A 65 9.55 16.65 9.98
C TRP A 65 8.62 17.86 9.92
N ASN A 66 8.53 18.65 11.00
CA ASN A 66 7.75 19.87 11.03
C ASN A 66 8.27 20.99 10.11
N THR A 67 9.51 20.88 9.61
CA THR A 67 10.17 21.97 8.86
C THR A 67 10.62 21.55 7.46
N VAL A 68 10.60 20.26 7.14
CA VAL A 68 11.16 19.77 5.88
C VAL A 68 10.25 20.04 4.68
N TYR A 69 8.91 20.07 4.86
CA TYR A 69 7.93 20.17 3.76
C TYR A 69 8.24 21.27 2.74
N ASP A 70 8.43 22.50 3.21
CA ASP A 70 8.64 23.68 2.36
C ASP A 70 9.96 23.63 1.58
N ARG A 71 10.88 22.74 1.97
CA ARG A 71 12.18 22.56 1.33
C ARG A 71 12.16 21.48 0.26
N LEU A 72 11.09 20.68 0.17
CA LEU A 72 11.01 19.55 -0.73
C LEU A 72 10.43 19.93 -2.09
N GLN A 73 11.04 19.37 -3.14
CA GLN A 73 10.45 19.34 -4.48
C GLN A 73 9.28 18.34 -4.52
N MET A 74 8.43 18.46 -5.54
CA MET A 74 7.17 17.70 -5.61
C MET A 74 7.38 16.18 -5.47
N GLN A 75 8.36 15.61 -6.17
CA GLN A 75 8.66 14.17 -6.09
C GLN A 75 9.10 13.76 -4.68
N ASP A 76 9.97 14.56 -4.07
CA ASP A 76 10.52 14.31 -2.75
C ASP A 76 9.44 14.35 -1.67
N ARG A 77 8.39 15.17 -1.84
CA ARG A 77 7.25 15.21 -0.91
C ARG A 77 6.54 13.86 -0.84
N TYR A 78 6.36 13.20 -1.99
CA TYR A 78 5.70 11.90 -2.06
C TYR A 78 6.57 10.79 -1.48
N GLU A 79 7.88 10.79 -1.82
CA GLU A 79 8.84 9.84 -1.26
C GLU A 79 8.98 10.01 0.26
N ALA A 80 9.03 11.25 0.74
CA ALA A 80 9.07 11.57 2.16
C ALA A 80 7.85 11.03 2.90
N LEU A 81 6.65 11.29 2.38
CA LEU A 81 5.39 10.81 2.94
C LEU A 81 5.38 9.30 3.01
N LEU A 82 5.66 8.61 1.89
CA LEU A 82 5.68 7.16 1.83
C LEU A 82 6.66 6.58 2.85
N ARG A 83 7.87 7.14 2.93
CA ARG A 83 8.89 6.67 3.85
C ARG A 83 8.51 6.88 5.32
N PHE A 84 7.93 8.04 5.66
CA PHE A 84 7.47 8.32 7.02
C PHE A 84 6.39 7.32 7.46
N VAL A 85 5.37 7.15 6.62
CA VAL A 85 4.23 6.28 6.90
C VAL A 85 4.66 4.81 7.00
N ASN A 86 5.49 4.34 6.06
CA ASN A 86 5.97 2.95 6.07
C ASN A 86 6.96 2.70 7.22
N ALA A 87 7.81 3.65 7.58
CA ALA A 87 8.72 3.51 8.72
C ALA A 87 7.94 3.40 10.04
N ARG A 88 6.93 4.26 10.24
CA ARG A 88 6.07 4.22 11.43
C ARG A 88 5.30 2.90 11.52
N GLU A 89 4.67 2.47 10.43
CA GLU A 89 3.97 1.19 10.40
C GLU A 89 4.91 0.01 10.65
N GLN A 90 6.06 -0.02 9.98
CA GLN A 90 7.00 -1.13 10.08
C GLN A 90 7.68 -1.21 11.45
N TYR A 91 8.17 -0.10 11.99
CA TYR A 91 9.06 -0.12 13.16
C TYR A 91 8.34 0.05 14.49
N ILE A 92 7.23 0.80 14.52
CA ILE A 92 6.44 1.01 15.75
C ILE A 92 5.00 0.51 15.66
N GLY A 93 4.57 -0.04 14.52
CA GLY A 93 3.22 -0.59 14.36
C GLY A 93 2.11 0.46 14.24
N ALA A 94 2.45 1.73 14.02
CA ALA A 94 1.47 2.80 13.96
C ALA A 94 0.60 2.68 12.69
N PRO A 95 -0.73 2.88 12.79
CA PRO A 95 -1.60 2.93 11.61
C PRO A 95 -1.17 4.01 10.61
N GLN A 96 -1.29 3.73 9.32
CA GLN A 96 -0.98 4.72 8.29
C GLN A 96 -1.88 5.97 8.38
N THR A 97 -3.15 5.81 8.78
CA THR A 97 -4.10 6.93 8.97
C THR A 97 -3.62 7.91 10.05
N GLU A 98 -3.07 7.42 11.15
CA GLU A 98 -2.49 8.26 12.21
C GLU A 98 -1.24 9.00 11.71
N SER A 99 -0.36 8.29 11.01
CA SER A 99 0.86 8.86 10.44
C SER A 99 0.55 9.97 9.43
N ILE A 100 -0.55 9.84 8.68
CA ILE A 100 -0.99 10.86 7.74
C ILE A 100 -1.53 12.09 8.46
N ARG A 101 -2.31 11.93 9.53
CA ARG A 101 -2.76 13.08 10.36
C ARG A 101 -1.59 13.90 10.86
N ILE A 102 -0.53 13.24 11.33
CA ILE A 102 0.72 13.91 11.71
C ILE A 102 1.31 14.69 10.53
N LEU A 103 1.43 14.07 9.36
CA LEU A 103 1.96 14.77 8.17
C LEU A 103 1.09 15.94 7.73
N ARG A 104 -0.23 15.89 7.94
CA ARG A 104 -1.13 17.03 7.69
C ARG A 104 -0.80 18.22 8.60
N GLU A 105 -0.49 17.97 9.87
CA GLU A 105 -0.01 19.01 10.80
C GLU A 105 1.37 19.57 10.38
N CYS A 106 2.19 18.75 9.71
CA CYS A 106 3.48 19.14 9.13
C CYS A 106 3.39 19.82 7.76
N GLY A 107 2.19 20.06 7.23
CA GLY A 107 1.97 20.83 5.99
C GLY A 107 1.69 20.01 4.73
N TRP A 108 1.73 18.68 4.75
CA TRP A 108 1.28 17.88 3.61
C TRP A 108 -0.20 18.12 3.35
N THR A 109 -0.62 18.08 2.09
CA THR A 109 -2.00 18.35 1.64
C THR A 109 -2.73 17.07 1.19
N ALA A 110 -4.04 17.15 0.99
CA ALA A 110 -4.83 16.04 0.46
C ALA A 110 -4.36 15.66 -0.96
N ALA A 111 -4.05 16.67 -1.78
CA ALA A 111 -3.42 16.49 -3.09
C ALA A 111 -2.08 15.73 -3.00
N ASP A 112 -1.22 16.05 -2.01
CA ASP A 112 0.04 15.32 -1.80
C ASP A 112 -0.21 13.84 -1.45
N VAL A 113 -1.24 13.55 -0.64
CA VAL A 113 -1.60 12.18 -0.26
C VAL A 113 -2.12 11.38 -1.47
N MET A 114 -3.05 11.95 -2.24
CA MET A 114 -3.57 11.33 -3.47
C MET A 114 -2.45 11.10 -4.50
N ALA A 115 -1.55 12.08 -4.66
CA ALA A 115 -0.44 11.96 -5.59
C ALA A 115 0.59 10.92 -5.10
N ALA A 116 0.91 10.87 -3.81
CA ALA A 116 1.77 9.84 -3.23
C ALA A 116 1.17 8.44 -3.35
N TYR A 117 -0.15 8.31 -3.21
CA TYR A 117 -0.86 7.06 -3.47
C TYR A 117 -0.64 6.57 -4.90
N ILE A 118 -1.02 7.39 -5.90
CA ILE A 118 -0.82 7.09 -7.32
C ILE A 118 0.66 6.78 -7.62
N HIS A 119 1.58 7.55 -7.03
CA HIS A 119 3.02 7.36 -7.18
C HIS A 119 3.45 5.99 -6.68
N SER A 120 3.01 5.56 -5.49
CA SER A 120 3.33 4.25 -4.92
C SER A 120 2.79 3.08 -5.76
N ARG A 121 1.67 3.28 -6.44
CA ARG A 121 1.03 2.27 -7.29
C ARG A 121 1.74 2.06 -8.62
N VAL A 122 2.23 3.13 -9.24
CA VAL A 122 2.77 3.09 -10.62
C VAL A 122 4.30 3.07 -10.66
N ARG A 123 4.98 3.51 -9.60
CA ARG A 123 6.44 3.49 -9.52
C ARG A 123 6.99 2.08 -9.22
N THR A 124 8.23 1.89 -9.63
CA THR A 124 9.13 0.77 -9.33
C THR A 124 9.66 0.79 -7.88
N GLY A 125 8.81 1.07 -6.89
CA GLY A 125 9.18 1.12 -5.46
C GLY A 125 8.40 0.08 -4.65
N TRP A 126 8.74 -0.10 -3.38
CA TRP A 126 8.03 -1.06 -2.52
C TRP A 126 7.28 -0.42 -1.34
N MET A 127 7.48 0.89 -1.11
CA MET A 127 6.73 1.60 -0.08
C MET A 127 5.28 1.75 -0.52
N LEU A 128 4.36 1.36 0.36
CA LEU A 128 2.93 1.30 0.08
C LEU A 128 2.17 2.40 0.80
N LEU A 129 1.07 2.85 0.20
CA LEU A 129 0.09 3.69 0.89
C LEU A 129 -1.27 3.01 0.86
N SER A 130 -1.92 2.96 2.01
CA SER A 130 -3.24 2.34 2.16
C SER A 130 -4.27 3.01 1.25
N PRO A 131 -5.10 2.23 0.53
CA PRO A 131 -6.25 2.78 -0.18
C PRO A 131 -7.21 3.58 0.72
N ASP A 132 -7.35 3.21 2.00
CA ASP A 132 -8.21 3.92 2.96
C ASP A 132 -7.75 5.38 3.17
N VAL A 133 -6.44 5.58 3.25
CA VAL A 133 -5.83 6.91 3.40
C VAL A 133 -6.06 7.76 2.17
N ALA A 134 -5.93 7.16 0.98
CA ALA A 134 -6.17 7.85 -0.28
C ALA A 134 -7.65 8.22 -0.45
N GLU A 135 -8.56 7.39 0.05
CA GLU A 135 -10.00 7.65 0.04
C GLU A 135 -10.36 8.81 0.97
N GLU A 136 -9.81 8.83 2.19
CA GLU A 136 -9.98 9.96 3.12
C GLU A 136 -9.49 11.27 2.49
N ALA A 137 -8.32 11.27 1.87
CA ALA A 137 -7.78 12.43 1.17
C ALA A 137 -8.64 12.87 -0.03
N ALA A 138 -9.16 11.92 -0.81
CA ALA A 138 -10.06 12.22 -1.92
C ALA A 138 -11.35 12.87 -1.40
N LYS A 139 -11.94 12.36 -0.32
CA LYS A 139 -13.15 12.94 0.30
C LYS A 139 -12.92 14.34 0.87
N GLU A 140 -11.72 14.62 1.38
CA GLU A 140 -11.34 15.94 1.87
C GLU A 140 -11.22 16.98 0.74
N ASP A 141 -10.66 16.59 -0.41
CA ASP A 141 -10.48 17.45 -1.58
C ASP A 141 -11.02 16.77 -2.85
N TRP A 142 -12.35 16.70 -2.92
CA TRP A 142 -13.05 16.00 -4.00
C TRP A 142 -12.86 16.69 -5.35
N ASP A 143 -12.69 18.02 -5.37
CA ASP A 143 -12.44 18.78 -6.59
C ASP A 143 -11.12 18.34 -7.24
N THR A 144 -10.04 18.22 -6.46
CA THR A 144 -8.76 17.69 -6.96
C THR A 144 -8.91 16.21 -7.36
N ALA A 145 -9.67 15.41 -6.61
CA ALA A 145 -9.93 14.01 -6.98
C ALA A 145 -10.60 13.88 -8.36
N LEU A 146 -11.58 14.74 -8.67
CA LEU A 146 -12.24 14.79 -9.97
C LEU A 146 -11.34 15.37 -11.07
N GLN A 147 -10.48 16.34 -10.76
CA GLN A 147 -9.48 16.83 -11.73
C GLN A 147 -8.50 15.73 -12.14
N LEU A 148 -8.02 14.94 -11.17
CA LEU A 148 -7.19 13.77 -11.42
C LEU A 148 -7.93 12.70 -12.25
N LEU A 149 -9.23 12.51 -12.02
CA LEU A 149 -10.04 11.63 -12.87
C LEU A 149 -10.00 12.08 -14.34
N GLU A 150 -10.11 13.39 -14.57
CA GLU A 150 -10.04 13.98 -15.91
C GLU A 150 -8.65 14.02 -16.52
N GLY A 151 -7.61 13.65 -15.76
CA GLY A 151 -6.22 13.75 -16.20
C GLY A 151 -5.70 15.19 -16.23
N LYS A 152 -6.36 16.12 -15.54
CA LYS A 152 -5.93 17.51 -15.38
C LYS A 152 -4.81 17.59 -14.33
N ASP A 153 -3.93 18.58 -14.52
CA ASP A 153 -2.85 18.94 -13.59
C ASP A 153 -1.88 17.81 -13.24
N PHE A 154 -1.87 16.71 -14.00
CA PHE A 154 -0.87 15.65 -13.87
C PHE A 154 0.54 16.15 -14.15
N ASP A 155 0.71 17.15 -15.01
CA ASP A 155 1.99 17.80 -15.24
C ASP A 155 2.41 18.72 -14.09
N ILE A 156 1.48 19.17 -13.25
CA ILE A 156 1.76 19.95 -12.04
C ILE A 156 2.06 19.02 -10.86
N LEU A 157 1.27 17.96 -10.68
CA LEU A 157 1.41 16.99 -9.59
C LEU A 157 2.53 15.98 -9.85
N PHE A 158 2.80 15.66 -11.11
CA PHE A 158 3.82 14.70 -11.51
C PHE A 158 4.78 15.27 -12.57
N PRO A 159 5.42 16.44 -12.32
CA PRO A 159 6.20 17.17 -13.32
C PRO A 159 7.45 16.41 -13.78
N PHE A 160 7.89 15.43 -12.99
CA PHE A 160 9.07 14.60 -13.20
C PHE A 160 8.82 13.39 -14.11
N TYR A 161 7.59 13.15 -14.55
CA TYR A 161 7.27 12.09 -15.51
C TYR A 161 6.92 12.65 -16.89
N HIS A 162 7.42 11.98 -17.93
CA HIS A 162 7.05 12.31 -19.31
C HIS A 162 5.53 12.14 -19.52
N LYS A 163 4.92 13.04 -20.31
CA LYS A 163 3.46 13.08 -20.55
C LYS A 163 2.87 11.73 -20.97
N GLY A 164 3.61 10.95 -21.76
CA GLY A 164 3.20 9.60 -22.18
C GLY A 164 3.01 8.58 -21.05
N HIS A 165 3.65 8.78 -19.89
CA HIS A 165 3.51 7.92 -18.72
C HIS A 165 2.35 8.34 -17.79
N GLN A 166 1.81 9.55 -17.95
CA GLN A 166 0.73 10.04 -17.08
C GLN A 166 -0.57 9.25 -17.27
N ILE A 167 -0.79 8.69 -18.45
CA ILE A 167 -2.00 7.90 -18.72
C ILE A 167 -2.13 6.67 -17.82
N ILE A 168 -1.02 6.06 -17.40
CA ILE A 168 -1.05 4.88 -16.50
C ILE A 168 -1.48 5.31 -15.09
N ARG A 169 -1.06 6.50 -14.66
CA ARG A 169 -1.49 7.06 -13.38
C ARG A 169 -2.96 7.45 -13.38
N GLN A 170 -3.44 8.02 -14.50
CA GLN A 170 -4.87 8.27 -14.68
C GLN A 170 -5.66 6.95 -14.63
N PHE A 171 -5.17 5.87 -15.25
CA PHE A 171 -5.82 4.57 -15.18
C PHE A 171 -5.90 4.03 -13.75
N GLU A 172 -4.81 4.12 -12.99
CA GLU A 172 -4.82 3.73 -11.58
C GLU A 172 -5.86 4.54 -10.78
N TRP A 173 -5.91 5.86 -11.00
CA TRP A 173 -6.87 6.73 -10.29
C TRP A 173 -8.32 6.46 -10.68
N ILE A 174 -8.61 6.21 -11.96
CA ILE A 174 -9.94 5.78 -12.43
C ILE A 174 -10.33 4.48 -11.72
N ASN A 175 -9.47 3.47 -11.75
CA ASN A 175 -9.76 2.17 -11.13
C ASN A 175 -9.92 2.28 -9.61
N PHE A 176 -9.16 3.15 -8.97
CA PHE A 176 -9.33 3.47 -7.55
C PHE A 176 -10.69 4.13 -7.26
N LEU A 177 -11.05 5.23 -7.93
CA LEU A 177 -12.32 5.92 -7.65
C LEU A 177 -13.54 5.03 -7.90
N TYR A 178 -13.59 4.31 -9.02
CA TYR A 178 -14.76 3.51 -9.35
C TYR A 178 -14.79 2.16 -8.62
N CYS A 179 -13.66 1.44 -8.54
CA CYS A 179 -13.67 0.09 -7.96
C CYS A 179 -13.33 0.06 -6.46
N PHE A 180 -12.59 1.05 -5.95
CA PHE A 180 -12.26 1.15 -4.52
C PHE A 180 -13.24 2.05 -3.76
N VAL A 181 -13.35 3.32 -4.16
CA VAL A 181 -14.17 4.33 -3.47
C VAL A 181 -15.66 4.14 -3.73
N GLY A 182 -16.04 3.54 -4.86
CA GLY A 182 -17.43 3.34 -5.24
C GLY A 182 -18.07 4.61 -5.80
N TYR A 183 -17.31 5.40 -6.57
CA TYR A 183 -17.85 6.60 -7.21
C TYR A 183 -18.94 6.25 -8.25
N GLU A 184 -20.15 6.76 -8.04
CA GLU A 184 -21.34 6.35 -8.81
C GLU A 184 -21.52 7.10 -10.15
N ASP A 185 -20.97 8.31 -10.29
CA ASP A 185 -21.17 9.11 -11.50
C ASP A 185 -20.28 8.61 -12.65
N GLU A 186 -20.88 7.79 -13.51
CA GLU A 186 -20.24 7.22 -14.70
C GLU A 186 -20.09 8.20 -15.88
N THR A 187 -20.45 9.48 -15.75
CA THR A 187 -20.40 10.47 -16.85
C THR A 187 -19.02 10.52 -17.49
N PHE A 188 -17.95 10.48 -16.69
CA PHE A 188 -16.59 10.44 -17.21
C PHE A 188 -16.30 9.15 -18.00
N LEU A 189 -16.80 8.00 -17.55
CA LEU A 189 -16.58 6.73 -18.23
C LEU A 189 -17.32 6.66 -19.58
N ARG A 190 -18.51 7.27 -19.65
CA ARG A 190 -19.40 7.19 -20.82
C ARG A 190 -19.17 8.29 -21.86
N LYS A 191 -18.49 9.38 -21.50
CA LYS A 191 -18.20 10.47 -22.46
C LYS A 191 -17.24 10.02 -23.56
N SER A 192 -17.29 10.69 -24.70
CA SER A 192 -16.37 10.44 -25.80
C SER A 192 -14.95 10.91 -25.44
N HIS A 193 -13.98 10.00 -25.55
CA HIS A 193 -12.56 10.28 -25.29
C HIS A 193 -11.76 10.32 -26.59
N LYS A 194 -10.92 11.34 -26.77
CA LYS A 194 -10.00 11.43 -27.93
C LYS A 194 -8.95 10.31 -27.92
N SER A 195 -8.51 9.90 -26.73
CA SER A 195 -7.53 8.82 -26.57
C SER A 195 -8.20 7.46 -26.67
N LYS A 196 -7.84 6.68 -27.70
CA LYS A 196 -8.31 5.30 -27.88
C LYS A 196 -7.95 4.40 -26.68
N ARG A 197 -6.79 4.63 -26.05
CA ARG A 197 -6.35 3.89 -24.86
C ARG A 197 -7.24 4.17 -23.67
N LEU A 198 -7.56 5.44 -23.42
CA LEU A 198 -8.46 5.85 -22.34
C LEU A 198 -9.88 5.32 -22.56
N LEU A 199 -10.40 5.45 -23.79
CA LEU A 199 -11.71 4.90 -24.14
C LEU A 199 -11.79 3.39 -23.86
N LYS A 200 -10.78 2.63 -24.30
CA LYS A 200 -10.70 1.18 -24.02
C LYS A 200 -10.70 0.90 -22.52
N TYR A 201 -9.94 1.67 -21.74
CA TYR A 201 -9.87 1.49 -20.29
C TYR A 201 -11.19 1.83 -19.60
N CYS A 202 -11.85 2.93 -19.97
CA CYS A 202 -13.17 3.28 -19.43
C CYS A 202 -14.21 2.18 -19.71
N ASN A 203 -14.20 1.59 -20.91
CA ASN A 203 -15.08 0.46 -21.22
C ASN A 203 -14.80 -0.78 -20.36
N GLN A 204 -13.53 -1.06 -20.06
CA GLN A 204 -13.16 -2.16 -19.14
C GLN A 204 -13.65 -1.89 -17.71
N ILE A 205 -13.62 -0.63 -17.26
CA ILE A 205 -14.17 -0.26 -15.96
C ILE A 205 -15.68 -0.41 -15.96
N LEU A 206 -16.40 0.07 -16.98
CA LEU A 206 -17.85 -0.13 -17.11
C LEU A 206 -18.24 -1.62 -17.11
N GLU A 207 -17.46 -2.47 -17.78
CA GLU A 207 -17.66 -3.92 -17.74
C GLU A 207 -17.49 -4.47 -16.32
N LYS A 208 -16.46 -4.06 -15.59
CA LYS A 208 -16.29 -4.44 -14.17
C LYS A 208 -17.45 -3.96 -13.30
N LEU A 209 -17.92 -2.72 -13.50
CA LEU A 209 -19.02 -2.14 -12.71
C LEU A 209 -20.35 -2.86 -12.99
N SER A 210 -20.56 -3.36 -14.20
CA SER A 210 -21.74 -4.15 -14.55
C SER A 210 -21.78 -5.54 -13.92
N ASN A 211 -20.62 -6.05 -13.47
CA ASN A 211 -20.47 -7.36 -12.86
C ASN A 211 -20.47 -7.23 -11.33
N THR A 212 -21.61 -6.86 -10.76
CA THR A 212 -21.78 -6.80 -9.30
C THR A 212 -21.88 -8.21 -8.72
N PRO A 213 -21.11 -8.54 -7.67
CA PRO A 213 -21.24 -9.79 -6.94
C PRO A 213 -22.66 -10.01 -6.41
N ALA A 214 -23.00 -11.27 -6.16
CA ALA A 214 -24.25 -11.59 -5.47
C ALA A 214 -24.27 -10.88 -4.09
N LYS A 215 -25.36 -10.16 -3.80
CA LYS A 215 -25.62 -9.65 -2.45
C LYS A 215 -25.86 -10.85 -1.55
N VAL A 216 -24.84 -11.22 -0.78
CA VAL A 216 -24.95 -12.21 0.29
C VAL A 216 -24.95 -11.41 1.58
N ASP A 217 -26.10 -11.38 2.24
CA ASP A 217 -26.37 -10.46 3.36
C ASP A 217 -25.67 -10.84 4.66
N ASP A 218 -25.07 -12.03 4.77
CA ASP A 218 -23.98 -12.41 5.68
C ASP A 218 -23.69 -13.91 5.52
N PHE A 219 -22.43 -14.33 5.59
CA PHE A 219 -22.08 -15.75 5.58
C PHE A 219 -22.33 -16.34 6.98
N SER A 220 -22.78 -17.60 7.04
CA SER A 220 -22.84 -18.31 8.31
C SER A 220 -21.43 -18.46 8.88
N LYS A 221 -21.23 -18.07 10.14
CA LYS A 221 -19.92 -18.18 10.81
C LYS A 221 -19.37 -19.61 10.73
N ILE A 222 -18.11 -19.72 10.35
CA ILE A 222 -17.40 -21.00 10.29
C ILE A 222 -17.01 -21.44 11.70
N SER A 223 -17.50 -22.58 12.17
CA SER A 223 -17.21 -23.09 13.52
C SER A 223 -15.82 -23.74 13.68
N ASN A 224 -15.18 -24.14 12.59
CA ASN A 224 -13.87 -24.80 12.58
C ASN A 224 -12.99 -24.23 11.46
N CYS A 225 -12.60 -22.96 11.63
CA CYS A 225 -11.74 -22.27 10.68
C CYS A 225 -10.30 -22.81 10.74
N PRO A 226 -9.63 -23.03 9.59
CA PRO A 226 -8.19 -23.31 9.58
C PRO A 226 -7.40 -22.20 10.27
N ASP A 227 -6.30 -22.57 10.93
CA ASP A 227 -5.41 -21.60 11.58
C ASP A 227 -4.50 -20.92 10.55
N PHE A 228 -4.77 -19.66 10.24
CA PHE A 228 -3.95 -18.86 9.32
C PHE A 228 -2.72 -18.23 9.97
N SER A 229 -2.56 -18.33 11.30
CA SER A 229 -1.35 -17.84 11.98
C SER A 229 -0.10 -18.60 11.56
N VAL A 230 -0.25 -19.82 11.03
CA VAL A 230 0.82 -20.62 10.43
C VAL A 230 1.53 -19.93 9.26
N PHE A 231 0.89 -18.94 8.63
CA PHE A 231 1.49 -18.15 7.55
C PHE A 231 2.21 -16.90 8.06
N GLN A 232 2.16 -16.59 9.35
CA GLN A 232 2.82 -15.41 9.89
C GLN A 232 4.33 -15.68 10.03
N ASN A 233 5.16 -14.77 9.49
CA ASN A 233 6.62 -14.81 9.57
C ASN A 233 7.28 -16.07 9.00
N ILE A 234 6.56 -16.86 8.19
CA ILE A 234 7.18 -17.96 7.45
C ILE A 234 8.07 -17.40 6.34
N LEU A 235 9.16 -18.12 6.06
CA LEU A 235 10.08 -17.76 5.00
C LEU A 235 9.58 -18.29 3.66
N LEU A 236 9.22 -17.39 2.75
CA LEU A 236 8.78 -17.72 1.40
C LEU A 236 9.95 -17.70 0.43
N GLN A 237 10.14 -18.79 -0.33
CA GLN A 237 11.16 -18.86 -1.39
C GLN A 237 10.61 -18.30 -2.71
N GLN A 238 11.31 -17.31 -3.28
CA GLN A 238 10.82 -16.54 -4.42
C GLN A 238 10.46 -17.41 -5.63
N LYS A 239 11.37 -18.28 -6.09
CA LYS A 239 11.10 -19.12 -7.27
C LYS A 239 9.90 -20.03 -7.09
N HIS A 240 9.82 -20.71 -5.94
CA HIS A 240 8.68 -21.56 -5.60
C HIS A 240 7.39 -20.75 -5.55
N LEU A 241 7.41 -19.61 -4.88
CA LEU A 241 6.27 -18.71 -4.74
C LEU A 241 5.73 -18.25 -6.09
N MET A 242 6.60 -17.74 -6.98
CA MET A 242 6.20 -17.27 -8.31
C MET A 242 5.63 -18.40 -9.17
N HIS A 243 6.29 -19.56 -9.20
CA HIS A 243 5.83 -20.71 -9.97
C HIS A 243 4.49 -21.25 -9.46
N SER A 244 4.36 -21.41 -8.14
CA SER A 244 3.14 -21.90 -7.50
C SER A 244 1.97 -20.93 -7.70
N ALA A 245 2.19 -19.62 -7.55
CA ALA A 245 1.17 -18.61 -7.83
C ALA A 245 0.68 -18.67 -9.27
N ALA A 246 1.59 -18.81 -10.24
CA ALA A 246 1.24 -18.92 -11.65
C ALA A 246 0.45 -20.21 -11.95
N GLY A 247 0.88 -21.36 -11.43
CA GLY A 247 0.19 -22.64 -11.59
C GLY A 247 -1.23 -22.63 -11.00
N GLN A 248 -1.42 -21.88 -9.91
CA GLN A 248 -2.72 -21.69 -9.25
C GLN A 248 -3.55 -20.53 -9.81
N LYS A 249 -3.01 -19.76 -10.79
CA LYS A 249 -3.63 -18.56 -11.37
C LYS A 249 -4.00 -17.49 -10.33
N LEU A 250 -3.18 -17.34 -9.28
CA LEU A 250 -3.34 -16.27 -8.30
C LEU A 250 -2.99 -14.91 -8.93
N ARG A 251 -3.66 -13.85 -8.45
CA ARG A 251 -3.47 -12.49 -8.96
C ARG A 251 -2.46 -11.72 -8.12
N LYS A 252 -1.65 -10.86 -8.73
CA LYS A 252 -0.72 -10.00 -7.98
C LYS A 252 -1.49 -8.81 -7.40
N GLY A 253 -1.11 -8.33 -6.22
CA GLY A 253 -1.73 -7.15 -5.62
C GLY A 253 -1.52 -5.87 -6.43
N ASN A 254 -0.38 -5.75 -7.11
CA ASN A 254 -0.10 -4.63 -7.99
C ASN A 254 0.58 -5.08 -9.29
N ASP A 255 -0.18 -5.21 -10.37
CA ASP A 255 0.38 -5.52 -11.70
C ASP A 255 1.11 -4.34 -12.35
N GLN A 256 0.83 -3.09 -11.94
CA GLN A 256 1.47 -1.91 -12.51
C GLN A 256 2.92 -1.73 -12.04
N ASN A 257 3.26 -2.23 -10.85
CA ASN A 257 4.64 -2.24 -10.38
C ASN A 257 5.44 -3.26 -11.20
N SER A 258 6.40 -2.83 -12.01
CA SER A 258 7.14 -3.76 -12.88
C SER A 258 8.21 -4.58 -12.15
N TYR A 259 8.59 -4.23 -10.92
CA TYR A 259 9.73 -4.82 -10.22
C TYR A 259 9.32 -5.71 -9.06
N TYR A 260 8.45 -5.22 -8.17
CA TYR A 260 8.17 -5.92 -6.94
C TYR A 260 6.74 -6.46 -6.90
N VAL A 261 6.60 -7.62 -6.25
CA VAL A 261 5.32 -8.15 -5.77
C VAL A 261 5.44 -8.35 -4.26
N MET A 262 4.37 -8.02 -3.54
CA MET A 262 4.29 -8.15 -2.09
C MET A 262 3.05 -8.91 -1.63
N SER A 263 2.23 -9.36 -2.59
CA SER A 263 1.04 -10.14 -2.29
C SER A 263 0.57 -10.98 -3.47
N PHE A 264 -0.06 -12.11 -3.14
CA PHE A 264 -0.83 -12.92 -4.08
C PHE A 264 -2.26 -13.13 -3.57
N HIS A 265 -3.22 -12.92 -4.48
CA HIS A 265 -4.64 -12.89 -4.19
C HIS A 265 -5.34 -14.10 -4.81
N LEU A 266 -6.12 -14.78 -3.98
CA LEU A 266 -7.22 -15.65 -4.39
C LEU A 266 -8.50 -14.81 -4.36
N VAL A 267 -9.29 -14.83 -5.43
CA VAL A 267 -10.50 -14.02 -5.56
C VAL A 267 -11.68 -14.86 -6.01
N ASP A 268 -12.85 -14.54 -5.49
CA ASP A 268 -14.14 -15.02 -5.94
C ASP A 268 -15.00 -13.82 -6.35
N GLU A 269 -14.97 -13.48 -7.64
CA GLU A 269 -15.70 -12.31 -8.16
C GLU A 269 -17.22 -12.50 -8.13
N GLN A 270 -17.71 -13.74 -8.17
CA GLN A 270 -19.15 -14.01 -8.09
C GLN A 270 -19.69 -13.70 -6.71
N GLN A 271 -18.93 -14.08 -5.68
CA GLN A 271 -19.32 -13.81 -4.30
C GLN A 271 -18.85 -12.44 -3.82
N GLY A 272 -17.83 -11.81 -4.43
CA GLY A 272 -17.31 -10.50 -4.03
C GLY A 272 -16.36 -10.61 -2.84
N CYS A 273 -15.56 -11.68 -2.80
CA CYS A 273 -14.71 -11.99 -1.66
C CYS A 273 -13.30 -12.38 -2.12
N GLY A 274 -12.30 -12.09 -1.29
CA GLY A 274 -10.91 -12.32 -1.61
C GLY A 274 -10.08 -12.65 -0.38
N ALA A 275 -8.93 -13.28 -0.61
CA ALA A 275 -7.90 -13.48 0.38
C ALA A 275 -6.54 -13.16 -0.25
N ALA A 276 -5.65 -12.54 0.50
CA ALA A 276 -4.30 -12.23 0.07
C ALA A 276 -3.28 -12.78 1.05
N LEU A 277 -2.29 -13.54 0.57
CA LEU A 277 -1.05 -13.78 1.31
C LEU A 277 -0.13 -12.59 1.03
N CYS A 278 0.16 -11.80 2.05
CA CYS A 278 1.05 -10.65 1.96
C CYS A 278 2.44 -11.00 2.52
N PHE A 279 3.49 -10.40 1.97
CA PHE A 279 4.89 -10.68 2.31
C PHE A 279 5.77 -9.45 2.08
N GLU A 280 7.01 -9.51 2.55
CA GLU A 280 8.04 -8.53 2.19
C GLU A 280 8.32 -8.56 0.68
N ARG A 281 8.85 -7.47 0.12
CA ARG A 281 9.04 -7.35 -1.33
C ARG A 281 9.86 -8.51 -1.91
N LEU A 282 9.37 -9.07 -3.01
CA LEU A 282 10.12 -9.99 -3.86
C LEU A 282 10.16 -9.45 -5.29
N ASP A 283 11.25 -9.71 -5.99
CA ASP A 283 11.37 -9.35 -7.40
C ASP A 283 10.44 -10.23 -8.26
N LYS A 284 9.76 -9.62 -9.23
CA LYS A 284 8.90 -10.32 -10.19
C LYS A 284 9.70 -11.16 -11.19
N SER A 285 10.98 -10.85 -11.38
CA SER A 285 11.87 -11.54 -12.32
C SER A 285 12.92 -12.37 -11.56
N PRO A 286 12.61 -13.62 -11.16
CA PRO A 286 13.56 -14.47 -10.42
C PRO A 286 14.74 -14.99 -11.25
N ASP A 287 14.82 -14.59 -12.53
CA ASP A 287 15.87 -15.03 -13.46
C ASP A 287 17.27 -14.59 -13.01
N TYR A 288 17.35 -13.52 -12.21
CA TYR A 288 18.61 -12.95 -11.71
C TYR A 288 18.93 -13.32 -10.26
N GLY A 289 18.06 -14.08 -9.57
CA GLY A 289 18.28 -14.49 -8.18
C GLY A 289 17.08 -15.19 -7.55
N ASP A 290 17.34 -16.09 -6.61
CA ASP A 290 16.32 -16.70 -5.75
C ASP A 290 16.52 -16.14 -4.34
N THR A 291 15.64 -15.23 -3.94
CA THR A 291 15.67 -14.63 -2.61
C THR A 291 14.53 -15.17 -1.75
N SER A 292 14.51 -14.76 -0.49
CA SER A 292 13.43 -15.12 0.43
C SER A 292 12.86 -13.89 1.09
N ALA A 293 11.57 -13.96 1.43
CA ALA A 293 10.85 -12.89 2.11
C ALA A 293 10.01 -13.47 3.24
N ASN A 294 9.87 -12.74 4.34
CA ASN A 294 8.95 -13.13 5.40
C ASN A 294 7.52 -12.83 4.98
N ALA A 295 6.63 -13.78 5.24
CA ALA A 295 5.20 -13.56 5.12
C ALA A 295 4.70 -12.64 6.25
N LYS A 296 3.86 -11.67 5.88
CA LYS A 296 3.17 -10.76 6.80
C LYS A 296 1.83 -11.32 7.28
N GLY A 297 1.43 -12.50 6.79
CA GLY A 297 0.15 -13.14 7.09
C GLY A 297 -0.86 -13.10 5.94
N VAL A 298 -2.04 -13.65 6.21
CA VAL A 298 -3.17 -13.74 5.27
C VAL A 298 -4.26 -12.76 5.68
N TYR A 299 -4.78 -12.01 4.71
CA TYR A 299 -5.84 -11.04 4.91
C TYR A 299 -7.05 -11.37 4.04
N PHE A 300 -8.20 -11.58 4.66
CA PHE A 300 -9.49 -11.76 3.98
C PHE A 300 -10.16 -10.41 3.76
N TYR A 301 -10.89 -10.25 2.66
CA TYR A 301 -11.55 -8.99 2.33
C TYR A 301 -12.79 -9.16 1.46
N ARG A 302 -13.70 -8.19 1.55
CA ARG A 302 -14.86 -8.03 0.65
C ARG A 302 -14.60 -6.94 -0.37
N PHE A 303 -15.29 -7.05 -1.50
CA PHE A 303 -15.32 -5.99 -2.49
C PHE A 303 -16.64 -6.05 -3.26
N GLU A 304 -17.17 -4.88 -3.61
CA GLU A 304 -18.24 -4.77 -4.58
C GLU A 304 -17.66 -4.85 -6.00
N HIS A 305 -16.57 -4.14 -6.25
CA HIS A 305 -15.82 -4.22 -7.49
C HIS A 305 -14.37 -4.57 -7.20
N LEU A 306 -13.83 -5.52 -7.95
CA LEU A 306 -12.50 -6.03 -7.68
C LEU A 306 -11.44 -4.93 -7.84
N TYR A 307 -10.79 -4.61 -6.72
CA TYR A 307 -9.64 -3.73 -6.65
C TYR A 307 -8.50 -4.47 -5.92
N LEU A 308 -7.43 -4.78 -6.64
CA LEU A 308 -6.26 -5.46 -6.09
C LEU A 308 -5.25 -4.43 -5.56
N SER A 309 -4.65 -4.76 -4.42
CA SER A 309 -3.58 -3.96 -3.81
C SER A 309 -2.65 -4.84 -3.00
N ASP A 310 -1.35 -4.56 -3.07
CA ASP A 310 -0.37 -5.15 -2.15
C ASP A 310 -0.60 -4.73 -0.69
N TYR A 311 -1.35 -3.65 -0.46
CA TYR A 311 -1.85 -3.26 0.85
C TYR A 311 -3.33 -3.56 0.94
N VAL A 312 -3.73 -4.65 1.60
CA VAL A 312 -5.15 -4.95 1.82
C VAL A 312 -5.73 -3.92 2.80
N PRO A 313 -6.65 -3.03 2.37
CA PRO A 313 -7.15 -1.93 3.19
C PRO A 313 -7.98 -2.44 4.36
N LYS A 314 -7.85 -1.81 5.54
CA LYS A 314 -8.53 -2.25 6.76
C LYS A 314 -10.05 -2.13 6.63
N SER A 315 -10.54 -1.11 5.93
CA SER A 315 -11.98 -0.90 5.68
C SER A 315 -12.67 -2.08 5.00
N ARG A 316 -11.93 -2.91 4.26
CA ARG A 316 -12.45 -4.05 3.52
C ARG A 316 -12.14 -5.40 4.17
N ARG A 317 -11.31 -5.42 5.22
CA ARG A 317 -10.90 -6.68 5.85
C ARG A 317 -12.07 -7.33 6.57
N LEU A 318 -12.08 -8.64 6.53
CA LEU A 318 -12.94 -9.49 7.34
C LEU A 318 -12.09 -10.52 8.08
N GLU A 319 -12.66 -11.06 9.15
CA GLU A 319 -12.12 -12.27 9.75
C GLU A 319 -12.42 -13.46 8.84
N ALA A 320 -11.57 -14.49 8.92
CA ALA A 320 -11.76 -15.71 8.14
C ALA A 320 -13.10 -16.39 8.46
N GLU A 321 -13.58 -16.27 9.70
CA GLU A 321 -14.83 -16.85 10.19
C GLU A 321 -16.07 -16.23 9.54
N ASP A 322 -15.97 -15.00 9.05
CA ASP A 322 -17.05 -14.23 8.43
C ASP A 322 -17.05 -14.37 6.89
N MET A 323 -16.29 -15.33 6.36
CA MET A 323 -16.14 -15.61 4.93
C MET A 323 -16.82 -16.95 4.55
N PRO A 324 -17.08 -17.20 3.26
CA PRO A 324 -17.66 -18.47 2.83
C PRO A 324 -16.72 -19.64 3.17
N GLU A 325 -17.24 -20.69 3.82
CA GLU A 325 -16.40 -21.80 4.31
C GLU A 325 -15.57 -22.46 3.20
N GLU A 326 -16.19 -22.72 2.05
CA GLU A 326 -15.50 -23.32 0.91
C GLU A 326 -14.36 -22.41 0.41
N PHE A 327 -14.59 -21.10 0.39
CA PHE A 327 -13.59 -20.11 0.00
C PHE A 327 -12.41 -20.11 0.98
N VAL A 328 -12.67 -20.11 2.28
CA VAL A 328 -11.64 -20.12 3.33
C VAL A 328 -10.80 -21.38 3.26
N ARG A 329 -11.42 -22.55 3.11
CA ARG A 329 -10.69 -23.83 2.93
C ARG A 329 -9.87 -23.83 1.65
N ARG A 330 -10.38 -23.24 0.56
CA ARG A 330 -9.64 -23.06 -0.70
C ARG A 330 -8.44 -22.13 -0.52
N ALA A 331 -8.61 -21.00 0.17
CA ALA A 331 -7.54 -20.07 0.50
C ALA A 331 -6.44 -20.75 1.32
N TYR A 332 -6.80 -21.49 2.36
CA TYR A 332 -5.85 -22.24 3.18
C TYR A 332 -5.02 -23.21 2.33
N ARG A 333 -5.66 -24.09 1.56
CA ARG A 333 -4.97 -25.04 0.67
C ARG A 333 -4.06 -24.32 -0.34
N SER A 334 -4.57 -23.27 -0.96
CA SER A 334 -3.85 -22.49 -1.97
C SER A 334 -2.59 -21.86 -1.39
N PHE A 335 -2.71 -21.23 -0.22
CA PHE A 335 -1.59 -20.58 0.44
C PHE A 335 -0.64 -21.57 1.10
N SER A 336 -1.08 -22.75 1.56
CA SER A 336 -0.17 -23.84 1.98
C SER A 336 0.72 -24.31 0.83
N MET A 337 0.15 -24.52 -0.37
CA MET A 337 0.94 -24.88 -1.55
C MET A 337 1.88 -23.73 -1.97
N LEU A 338 1.40 -22.49 -1.89
CA LEU A 338 2.17 -21.29 -2.21
C LEU A 338 3.36 -21.12 -1.26
N ALA A 339 3.17 -21.41 0.02
CA ALA A 339 4.17 -21.35 1.08
C ALA A 339 5.11 -22.57 1.15
N GLY A 340 4.83 -23.64 0.39
CA GLY A 340 5.60 -24.89 0.47
C GLY A 340 5.32 -25.71 1.73
N LEU A 341 4.19 -25.46 2.40
CA LEU A 341 3.72 -26.21 3.57
C LEU A 341 2.90 -27.46 3.19
N GLY A 342 2.47 -27.55 1.92
CA GLY A 342 1.75 -28.71 1.39
C GLY A 342 2.72 -29.80 0.95
N GLY A 343 3.02 -30.74 1.86
CA GLY A 343 3.60 -32.05 1.58
C GLY A 343 2.58 -33.15 1.83
#